data_AF-A0A925WGI7-F1
#
_entry.id   AF-A0A925WGI7-F1
#
_cell.length_a   1.000
_cell.length_b   1.000
_cell.length_c   1.000
_cell.angle_alpha   90.00
_cell.angle_beta   90.00
_cell.angle_gamma   90.00
#
_symmetry.space_group_name_H-M   'P 1'
#
loop_
_entity.id
_entity.type
_entity.pdbx_description
1 polymer ?
#
loop_
_entity_poly.entity_id
_entity_poly.type
_entity_poly.pdbx_seq_one_letter_code
_entity_poly.pdbx_strand_id
1 'polypeptide(L)'
;MPTTKEKKAANKALTEAAALGQVPNCVWSNNNSACTKTWFCLSEDILGQLGKKESENFDIAGEVKMSELTFWNKHAPANRPAEAAELADMLTKLFCNMVGAVYEPGQNYASAVLAMTAILTDADKTVCELAAVVDEQHRFLKEQV
;
A
#
# COMPACT_ATOMS: atom_id res chain seq x y z
N MET A 1 -15.14 -15.06 -19.67
CA MET A 1 -15.66 -15.32 -18.30
C MET A 1 -14.58 -16.08 -17.54
N PRO A 2 -14.21 -15.66 -16.32
CA PRO A 2 -13.17 -16.34 -15.55
C PRO A 2 -13.60 -17.78 -15.20
N THR A 3 -12.65 -18.69 -15.32
CA THR A 3 -12.81 -20.13 -15.06
C THR A 3 -13.05 -20.40 -13.57
N THR A 4 -13.60 -21.58 -13.26
CA THR A 4 -13.81 -22.04 -11.88
C THR A 4 -12.51 -22.07 -11.06
N LYS A 5 -11.36 -22.33 -11.71
CA LYS A 5 -10.04 -22.33 -11.07
C LYS A 5 -9.57 -20.91 -10.74
N GLU A 6 -9.78 -19.96 -11.65
CA GLU A 6 -9.44 -18.54 -11.44
C GLU A 6 -10.32 -17.90 -10.37
N LYS A 7 -11.63 -18.22 -10.33
CA LYS A 7 -12.53 -17.77 -9.26
C LYS A 7 -12.13 -18.33 -7.89
N LYS A 8 -11.68 -19.58 -7.83
CA LYS A 8 -11.22 -20.21 -6.58
C LYS A 8 -9.90 -19.60 -6.10
N ALA A 9 -8.98 -19.30 -7.01
CA ALA A 9 -7.72 -18.62 -6.69
C ALA A 9 -7.96 -17.17 -6.23
N ALA A 10 -8.84 -16.43 -6.90
CA ALA A 10 -9.22 -15.07 -6.52
C ALA A 10 -9.92 -15.05 -5.16
N ASN A 11 -10.86 -15.96 -4.90
CA ASN A 11 -11.49 -16.07 -3.59
C ASN A 11 -10.49 -16.48 -2.51
N LYS A 12 -9.57 -17.42 -2.79
CA LYS A 12 -8.52 -17.79 -1.84
C LYS A 12 -7.61 -16.60 -1.51
N ALA A 13 -7.18 -15.83 -2.53
CA ALA A 13 -6.39 -14.63 -2.34
C ALA A 13 -7.16 -13.54 -1.58
N LEU A 14 -8.47 -13.38 -1.84
CA LEU A 14 -9.34 -12.49 -1.07
C LEU A 14 -9.46 -12.93 0.40
N THR A 15 -9.61 -14.23 0.65
CA THR A 15 -9.72 -14.77 2.01
C THR A 15 -8.37 -14.71 2.74
N GLU A 16 -7.26 -14.92 2.05
CA GLU A 16 -5.90 -14.78 2.61
C GLU A 16 -5.57 -13.30 2.89
N ALA A 17 -5.92 -12.37 1.98
CA ALA A 17 -5.79 -10.94 2.19
C ALA A 17 -6.71 -10.43 3.31
N ALA A 18 -7.93 -10.95 3.44
CA ALA A 18 -8.83 -10.66 4.56
C ALA A 18 -8.41 -11.35 5.87
N ALA A 19 -7.59 -12.41 5.79
CA ALA A 19 -6.97 -13.09 6.92
C ALA A 19 -5.63 -12.50 7.35
N LEU A 20 -5.14 -11.45 6.66
CA LEU A 20 -4.14 -10.51 7.18
C LEU A 20 -4.80 -9.69 8.29
N GLY A 21 -5.24 -10.38 9.35
CA GLY A 21 -5.62 -9.76 10.61
C GLY A 21 -4.44 -8.92 11.08
N GLN A 22 -4.74 -7.70 11.53
CA GLN A 22 -3.83 -6.73 12.16
C GLN A 22 -2.35 -7.02 11.90
N VAL A 23 -1.68 -6.33 10.97
CA VAL A 23 -0.21 -6.36 10.89
C VAL A 23 0.30 -5.77 12.21
N PRO A 24 0.59 -6.55 13.27
CA PRO A 24 0.60 -6.01 14.62
C PRO A 24 1.92 -5.27 14.91
N ASN A 25 2.86 -5.29 13.96
CA ASN A 25 4.24 -4.86 14.16
C ASN A 25 4.81 -4.24 12.88
N CYS A 26 4.15 -3.21 12.34
CA CYS A 26 4.91 -2.39 11.39
C CYS A 26 6.04 -1.68 12.14
N VAL A 27 7.27 -1.83 11.65
CA VAL A 27 8.46 -1.13 12.15
C VAL A 27 8.79 0.00 11.17
N TRP A 28 8.35 1.22 11.49
CA TRP A 28 8.64 2.39 10.67
C TRP A 28 10.12 2.75 10.79
N SER A 29 10.87 2.60 9.69
CA SER A 29 12.31 2.79 9.70
C SER A 29 12.81 3.30 8.34
N ASN A 30 13.71 4.28 8.36
CA ASN A 30 14.37 4.77 7.15
C ASN A 30 15.40 3.78 6.58
N ASN A 31 15.74 2.73 7.33
CA ASN A 31 16.54 1.61 6.85
C ASN A 31 15.70 0.57 6.08
N ASN A 32 14.37 0.60 6.22
CA ASN A 32 13.47 -0.23 5.42
C ASN A 32 13.10 0.54 4.14
N SER A 33 13.45 -0.05 2.98
CA SER A 33 13.19 0.58 1.68
C SER A 33 11.70 0.73 1.39
N ALA A 34 10.85 -0.25 1.74
CA ALA A 34 9.40 -0.13 1.56
C ALA A 34 8.83 1.04 2.34
N CYS A 35 9.29 1.30 3.57
CA CYS A 35 8.90 2.49 4.34
C CYS A 35 9.26 3.78 3.61
N THR A 36 10.54 3.95 3.25
CA THR A 36 11.01 5.19 2.59
C THR A 36 10.36 5.42 1.23
N LYS A 37 10.13 4.35 0.44
CA LYS A 37 9.50 4.46 -0.88
C LYS A 37 8.00 4.70 -0.79
N THR A 38 7.32 4.09 0.18
CA THR A 38 5.90 4.36 0.44
C THR A 38 5.70 5.82 0.83
N TRP A 39 6.48 6.34 1.78
CA TRP A 39 6.46 7.76 2.15
C TRP A 39 6.73 8.68 0.96
N PHE A 40 7.81 8.43 0.21
CA PHE A 40 8.17 9.23 -0.95
C PHE A 40 7.05 9.25 -2.00
N CYS A 41 6.45 8.11 -2.33
CA CYS A 41 5.38 8.06 -3.33
C CYS A 41 4.09 8.73 -2.84
N LEU A 42 3.77 8.68 -1.54
CA LEU A 42 2.58 9.33 -0.98
C LEU A 42 2.75 10.85 -0.74
N SER A 43 3.99 11.34 -0.75
CA SER A 43 4.30 12.75 -0.49
C SER A 43 3.59 13.72 -1.45
N GLU A 44 3.52 14.99 -1.02
CA GLU A 44 2.95 16.11 -1.78
C GLU A 44 3.51 16.20 -3.21
N ASP A 45 4.80 15.94 -3.38
CA ASP A 45 5.51 16.09 -4.66
C ASP A 45 5.17 14.99 -5.68
N ILE A 46 4.66 13.83 -5.25
CA ILE A 46 4.44 12.67 -6.12
C ILE A 46 2.96 12.35 -6.29
N LEU A 47 2.24 12.04 -5.22
CA LEU A 47 0.80 11.70 -5.29
C LEU A 47 -0.10 12.64 -4.49
N GLY A 48 0.45 13.56 -3.70
CA GLY A 48 -0.38 14.52 -2.96
C GLY A 48 -1.24 13.90 -1.87
N GLN A 49 -0.87 12.73 -1.35
CA GLN A 49 -1.72 11.99 -0.39
C GLN A 49 -1.47 12.39 1.05
N LEU A 50 -0.24 12.77 1.38
CA LEU A 50 0.13 13.26 2.70
C LEU A 50 -0.07 14.77 2.79
N GLY A 51 -0.37 15.24 4.01
CA GLY A 51 -0.27 16.66 4.32
C GLY A 51 1.19 17.16 4.18
N LYS A 52 1.36 18.48 4.10
CA LYS A 52 2.68 19.11 3.91
C LYS A 52 3.70 18.67 4.98
N LYS A 53 3.28 18.67 6.25
CA LYS A 53 4.16 18.35 7.39
C LYS A 53 4.64 16.91 7.32
N GLU A 54 3.75 15.98 6.97
CA GLU A 54 4.02 14.54 6.84
C GLU A 54 4.83 14.23 5.57
N SER A 55 4.64 15.02 4.51
CA SER A 55 5.44 14.95 3.28
C SER A 55 6.89 15.38 3.50
N GLU A 56 7.14 16.32 4.42
CA GLU A 56 8.48 16.83 4.74
C GLU A 56 9.16 16.07 5.90
N ASN A 57 8.42 15.23 6.64
CA ASN A 57 8.93 14.55 7.82
C ASN A 57 8.57 13.05 7.81
N PHE A 58 9.55 12.23 7.41
CA PHE A 58 9.44 10.78 7.39
C PHE A 58 9.01 10.21 8.76
N ASP A 59 9.60 10.67 9.86
CA ASP A 59 9.45 10.03 11.18
C ASP A 59 8.00 10.01 11.67
N ILE A 60 7.21 11.03 11.32
CA ILE A 60 5.78 11.12 11.71
C ILE A 60 4.84 10.52 10.66
N ALA A 61 5.29 10.37 9.41
CA ALA A 61 4.43 9.96 8.31
C ALA A 61 3.88 8.55 8.50
N GLY A 62 4.62 7.66 9.17
CA GLY A 62 4.20 6.30 9.45
C GLY A 62 2.95 6.20 10.34
N GLU A 63 2.67 7.21 11.16
CA GLU A 63 1.51 7.22 12.08
C GLU A 63 0.22 7.73 11.43
N VAL A 64 0.32 8.33 10.23
CA VAL A 64 -0.83 8.88 9.49
C VAL A 64 -1.82 7.78 9.16
N LYS A 65 -3.09 7.98 9.53
CA LYS A 65 -4.14 7.04 9.19
C LYS A 65 -4.53 7.12 7.73
N MET A 66 -5.01 6.01 7.15
CA MET A 66 -5.60 6.02 5.79
C MET A 66 -6.75 7.02 5.67
N SER A 67 -7.49 7.22 6.77
CA SER A 67 -8.58 8.20 6.84
C SER A 67 -8.17 9.67 6.80
N GLU A 68 -6.87 9.94 6.85
CA GLU A 68 -6.26 11.27 6.76
C GLU A 68 -5.61 11.52 5.39
N LEU A 69 -5.51 10.50 4.53
CA LEU A 69 -4.99 10.67 3.17
C LEU A 69 -5.97 11.46 2.29
N THR A 70 -5.44 12.24 1.35
CA THR A 70 -6.23 13.12 0.48
C THR A 70 -7.33 12.40 -0.29
N PHE A 71 -7.09 11.18 -0.78
CA PHE A 71 -8.13 10.41 -1.49
C PHE A 71 -9.32 10.04 -0.58
N TRP A 72 -9.12 10.01 0.75
CA TRP A 72 -10.13 9.54 1.70
C TRP A 72 -11.24 10.58 1.88
N ASN A 73 -12.13 10.64 0.89
CA ASN A 73 -13.26 11.54 0.90
C ASN A 73 -14.32 11.07 1.90
N LYS A 74 -14.39 11.73 3.06
CA LYS A 74 -15.38 11.44 4.12
C LYS A 74 -16.82 11.66 3.67
N HIS A 75 -17.06 12.44 2.61
CA HIS A 75 -18.38 12.76 2.09
C HIS A 75 -18.84 11.83 0.95
N ALA A 76 -17.97 10.99 0.39
CA ALA A 76 -18.30 10.06 -0.71
C ALA A 76 -17.84 8.62 -0.41
N PRO A 77 -18.28 8.00 0.71
CA PRO A 77 -17.77 6.70 1.14
C PRO A 77 -18.05 5.55 0.15
N ALA A 78 -19.08 5.68 -0.70
CA ALA A 78 -19.45 4.65 -1.68
C ALA A 78 -18.37 4.41 -2.75
N ASN A 79 -17.55 5.43 -3.07
CA ASN A 79 -16.52 5.32 -4.10
C ASN A 79 -15.17 4.86 -3.54
N ARG A 80 -15.02 4.80 -2.21
CA ARG A 80 -13.75 4.53 -1.53
C ARG A 80 -13.04 3.25 -2.01
N PRO A 81 -13.71 2.11 -2.23
CA PRO A 81 -13.02 0.92 -2.72
C PRO A 81 -12.42 1.10 -4.13
N ALA A 82 -13.08 1.87 -4.99
CA ALA A 82 -12.57 2.16 -6.33
C ALA A 82 -11.38 3.13 -6.28
N GLU A 83 -11.50 4.22 -5.51
CA GLU A 83 -10.43 5.20 -5.32
C GLU A 83 -9.19 4.57 -4.65
N ALA A 84 -9.38 3.71 -3.65
CA ALA A 84 -8.30 2.95 -3.02
C ALA A 84 -7.61 1.99 -4.01
N ALA A 85 -8.37 1.32 -4.89
CA ALA A 85 -7.81 0.45 -5.91
C ALA A 85 -7.02 1.23 -6.97
N GLU A 86 -7.49 2.41 -7.36
CA GLU A 86 -6.75 3.32 -8.25
C GLU A 86 -5.45 3.81 -7.61
N LEU A 87 -5.48 4.17 -6.32
CA LEU A 87 -4.27 4.56 -5.59
C LEU A 87 -3.28 3.38 -5.45
N ALA A 88 -3.76 2.18 -5.14
CA ALA A 88 -2.93 0.97 -5.08
C ALA A 88 -2.28 0.62 -6.43
N ASP A 89 -3.02 0.78 -7.54
CA ASP A 89 -2.49 0.66 -8.89
C ASP A 89 -1.36 1.68 -9.15
N MET A 90 -1.62 2.96 -8.87
CA MET A 90 -0.62 4.02 -9.03
C MET A 90 0.65 3.73 -8.22
N LEU A 91 0.51 3.35 -6.94
CA LEU A 91 1.63 2.97 -6.09
C LEU A 91 2.41 1.78 -6.68
N THR A 92 1.74 0.71 -7.10
CA THR A 92 2.38 -0.46 -7.73
C THR A 92 3.22 -0.04 -8.94
N LYS A 93 2.66 0.81 -9.81
CA LYS A 93 3.35 1.32 -11.00
C LYS A 93 4.54 2.20 -10.63
N LEU A 94 4.41 3.07 -9.63
CA LEU A 94 5.51 3.90 -9.14
C LEU A 94 6.62 3.04 -8.54
N PHE A 95 6.28 2.04 -7.74
CA PHE A 95 7.25 1.12 -7.16
C PHE A 95 8.08 0.42 -8.23
N CYS A 96 7.44 -0.19 -9.23
CA CYS A 96 8.15 -0.89 -10.27
C CYS A 96 8.87 0.04 -11.25
N ASN A 97 8.20 1.09 -11.74
CA ASN A 97 8.72 1.88 -12.86
C ASN A 97 9.63 3.03 -12.45
N MET A 98 9.39 3.64 -11.28
CA MET A 98 10.13 4.82 -10.83
C MET A 98 11.25 4.45 -9.85
N VAL A 99 10.99 3.55 -8.91
CA VAL A 99 11.97 3.17 -7.87
C VAL A 99 12.56 1.77 -8.06
N GLY A 100 12.24 1.10 -9.16
CA GLY A 100 12.90 -0.13 -9.62
C GLY A 100 12.60 -1.36 -8.77
N ALA A 101 11.47 -1.38 -8.06
CA ALA A 101 11.05 -2.53 -7.29
C ALA A 101 10.63 -3.69 -8.21
N VAL A 102 10.83 -4.91 -7.74
CA VAL A 102 10.30 -6.13 -8.37
C VAL A 102 9.37 -6.83 -7.39
N TYR A 103 8.43 -7.65 -7.87
CA TYR A 103 7.57 -8.39 -6.95
C TYR A 103 8.36 -9.44 -6.16
N GLU A 104 7.98 -9.65 -4.90
CA GLU A 104 8.48 -10.77 -4.09
C GLU A 104 8.05 -12.13 -4.69
N PRO A 105 8.77 -13.24 -4.41
CA PRO A 105 8.40 -14.57 -4.90
C PRO A 105 6.96 -14.95 -4.57
N GLY A 106 6.18 -15.29 -5.60
CA GLY A 106 4.77 -15.65 -5.46
C GLY A 106 3.81 -14.46 -5.53
N GLN A 107 4.32 -13.23 -5.50
CA GLN A 107 3.53 -12.01 -5.67
C GLN A 107 3.53 -11.56 -7.13
N ASN A 108 2.55 -10.72 -7.46
CA ASN A 108 2.41 -10.10 -8.77
C ASN A 108 1.60 -8.80 -8.66
N TYR A 109 1.44 -8.11 -9.79
CA TYR A 109 0.66 -6.88 -9.86
C TYR A 109 -0.75 -7.01 -9.23
N ALA A 110 -1.48 -8.08 -9.54
CA ALA A 110 -2.85 -8.23 -9.05
C ALA A 110 -2.91 -8.49 -7.54
N SER A 111 -1.96 -9.27 -6.99
CA SER A 111 -1.87 -9.48 -5.54
C SER A 111 -1.48 -8.19 -4.82
N ALA A 112 -0.52 -7.44 -5.36
CA ALA A 112 -0.04 -6.19 -4.80
C ALA A 112 -1.15 -5.14 -4.72
N VAL A 113 -1.86 -4.93 -5.82
CA VAL A 113 -2.99 -4.00 -5.86
C VAL A 113 -4.08 -4.41 -4.88
N LEU A 114 -4.44 -5.70 -4.84
CA LEU A 114 -5.48 -6.19 -3.94
C LEU A 114 -5.10 -6.03 -2.46
N ALA A 115 -3.86 -6.38 -2.10
CA ALA A 115 -3.36 -6.30 -0.73
C ALA A 115 -3.29 -4.84 -0.24
N MET A 116 -2.74 -3.94 -1.06
CA MET A 116 -2.69 -2.51 -0.72
C MET A 116 -4.08 -1.89 -0.66
N THR A 117 -5.00 -2.27 -1.56
CA THR A 117 -6.40 -1.80 -1.52
C THR A 117 -7.05 -2.17 -0.19
N ALA A 118 -6.83 -3.38 0.31
CA ALA A 118 -7.39 -3.80 1.59
C ALA A 118 -6.97 -2.85 2.74
N ILE A 119 -5.68 -2.50 2.81
CA ILE A 119 -5.17 -1.54 3.80
C ILE A 119 -5.74 -0.14 3.57
N LEU A 120 -5.68 0.35 2.32
CA LEU A 120 -6.19 1.66 1.94
C LEU A 120 -7.70 1.83 2.17
N THR A 121 -8.47 0.76 2.33
CA THR A 121 -9.91 0.85 2.63
C THR A 121 -10.24 0.83 4.13
N ASP A 122 -9.26 0.57 4.99
CA ASP A 122 -9.44 0.52 6.44
C ASP A 122 -8.99 1.85 7.08
N ALA A 123 -9.94 2.53 7.72
CA ALA A 123 -9.80 3.90 8.19
C ALA A 123 -8.76 4.06 9.30
N ASP A 124 -8.58 2.99 10.08
CA ASP A 124 -7.74 2.98 11.27
C ASP A 124 -6.33 2.49 11.01
N LYS A 125 -6.08 1.95 9.81
CA LYS A 125 -4.75 1.56 9.39
C LYS A 125 -3.85 2.76 9.16
N THR A 126 -2.56 2.57 9.37
CA THR A 126 -1.57 3.63 9.19
C THR A 126 -0.71 3.43 7.95
N VAL A 127 -0.04 4.49 7.52
CA VAL A 127 0.95 4.45 6.41
C VAL A 127 2.06 3.44 6.69
N CYS A 128 2.43 3.25 7.96
CA CYS A 128 3.34 2.17 8.34
C CYS A 128 2.78 0.80 7.92
N GLU A 129 1.54 0.47 8.30
CA GLU A 129 0.93 -0.80 7.94
C GLU A 129 0.78 -0.99 6.42
N LEU A 130 0.53 0.09 5.68
CA LEU A 130 0.58 0.06 4.22
C LEU A 130 2.00 -0.27 3.72
N ALA A 131 3.04 0.35 4.28
CA ALA A 131 4.42 0.08 3.91
C ALA A 131 4.84 -1.36 4.23
N ALA A 132 4.36 -1.95 5.32
CA ALA A 132 4.60 -3.36 5.63
C ALA A 132 3.98 -4.28 4.55
N VAL A 133 2.76 -3.98 4.08
CA VAL A 133 2.17 -4.72 2.94
C VAL A 133 2.95 -4.47 1.66
N VAL A 134 3.45 -3.25 1.43
CA VAL A 134 4.30 -2.95 0.28
C VAL A 134 5.58 -3.80 0.31
N ASP A 135 6.19 -3.99 1.48
CA ASP A 135 7.38 -4.83 1.73
C ASP A 135 7.10 -6.31 1.41
N GLU A 136 5.95 -6.83 1.85
CA GLU A 136 5.53 -8.21 1.55
C GLU A 136 5.28 -8.45 0.05
N GLN A 137 4.92 -7.39 -0.69
CA GLN A 137 4.56 -7.47 -2.10
C GLN A 137 5.74 -7.17 -3.04
N HIS A 138 6.68 -6.32 -2.62
CA HIS A 138 7.73 -5.79 -3.48
C HIS A 138 9.09 -5.84 -2.80
N ARG A 139 10.07 -6.34 -3.55
CA ARG A 139 11.49 -6.27 -3.23
C ARG A 139 12.10 -5.01 -3.83
N PHE A 140 12.60 -4.12 -2.97
CA PHE A 140 13.29 -2.90 -3.39
C PHE A 140 14.80 -3.14 -3.50
N LEU A 141 15.40 -2.71 -4.62
CA LEU A 141 16.84 -2.80 -4.85
C LEU A 141 17.60 -1.75 -4.02
N LYS A 142 17.71 -1.93 -2.70
CA LYS A 142 18.66 -1.27 -1.76
C LYS A 142 18.39 -1.59 -0.29
N GLU A 143 18.21 -2.86 0.06
CA GLU A 143 18.42 -3.26 1.45
C GLU A 143 19.94 -3.29 1.68
N GLN A 144 20.47 -2.28 2.38
CA GLN A 144 21.80 -2.43 2.97
C GLN A 144 21.64 -3.42 4.13
N VAL A 145 22.17 -4.62 3.91
CA VAL A 145 22.44 -5.59 4.98
C VAL A 145 23.51 -5.04 5.92
#